data_AF-A0A2G9T7R1-F1
#
_entry.id   AF-A0A2G9T7R1-F1
#
_cell.length_a   1.000
_cell.length_b   1.000
_cell.length_c   1.000
_cell.angle_alpha   90.00
_cell.angle_beta   90.00
_cell.angle_gamma   90.00
#
_symmetry.space_group_name_H-M   'P 1'
#
loop_
_entity.id
_entity.type
_entity.pdbx_description
1 polymer ?
#
loop_
_entity_poly.entity_id
_entity_poly.type
_entity_poly.pdbx_seq_one_letter_code
_entity_poly.pdbx_strand_id
1 'polypeptide(L)'
;MEYLFGRRKTPAELLRQNQRALNKAIRELDREKSRMEMQEKKVIAEIKKMAKQNQMDSVKVMAKDLVRTRRYIKKFIIMKANIQAVSLKVQTLKSQDAMAQ
;
A
#
# COMPACT_ATOMS: atom_id res chain seq x y z
N MET A 1 -32.16 14.05 -20.87
CA MET A 1 -31.68 12.65 -21.05
C MET A 1 -30.17 12.49 -20.84
N GLU A 2 -29.32 13.49 -21.10
CA GLU A 2 -27.87 13.43 -20.83
C GLU A 2 -27.50 13.42 -19.33
N TYR A 3 -28.39 13.92 -18.46
CA TYR A 3 -28.21 13.96 -17.00
C TYR A 3 -28.63 12.65 -16.30
N LEU A 4 -29.42 11.80 -16.99
CA LEU A 4 -29.95 10.53 -16.46
C LEU A 4 -29.12 9.31 -16.90
N PHE A 5 -28.44 9.41 -18.05
CA PHE A 5 -27.52 8.39 -18.55
C PHE A 5 -26.14 9.04 -18.66
N GLY A 6 -25.35 8.95 -17.58
CA GLY A 6 -24.07 9.63 -17.45
C GLY A 6 -23.19 9.52 -18.71
N ARG A 7 -22.61 10.65 -19.13
CA ARG A 7 -21.72 10.73 -20.30
C ARG A 7 -20.66 9.63 -20.25
N ARG A 8 -20.48 8.91 -21.37
CA ARG A 8 -19.35 7.99 -21.55
C ARG A 8 -18.07 8.80 -21.38
N LYS A 9 -17.28 8.45 -20.37
CA LYS A 9 -16.01 9.12 -20.09
C LYS A 9 -15.08 8.99 -21.30
N THR A 10 -14.45 10.08 -21.66
CA THR A 10 -13.41 10.06 -22.69
C THR A 10 -12.20 9.23 -22.19
N PRO A 11 -11.40 8.64 -23.09
CA PRO A 11 -10.18 7.93 -22.71
C PRO A 11 -9.26 8.78 -21.81
N ALA A 12 -9.13 10.08 -22.09
CA ALA A 12 -8.36 11.02 -21.28
C ALA A 12 -8.90 11.19 -19.85
N GLU A 13 -10.22 11.24 -19.68
CA GLU A 13 -10.87 11.31 -18.36
C GLU A 13 -10.70 10.01 -17.57
N LEU A 14 -10.78 8.86 -18.26
CA LEU A 14 -10.55 7.54 -17.65
C LEU A 14 -9.10 7.41 -17.16
N LEU A 15 -8.11 7.83 -17.96
CA LEU A 15 -6.70 7.86 -17.58
C LEU A 15 -6.46 8.76 -16.35
N ARG A 16 -7.07 9.96 -16.33
CA ARG A 16 -6.99 10.87 -15.16
C ARG A 16 -7.65 10.27 -13.91
N GLN A 17 -8.76 9.56 -14.06
CA GLN A 17 -9.41 8.87 -12.94
C GLN A 17 -8.54 7.73 -12.41
N ASN A 18 -7.98 6.92 -13.29
CA ASN A 18 -7.08 5.82 -12.93
C ASN A 18 -5.82 6.34 -12.22
N GLN A 19 -5.20 7.40 -12.73
CA GLN A 19 -4.05 8.02 -12.06
C GLN A 19 -4.36 8.49 -10.64
N ARG A 20 -5.55 9.08 -10.43
CA ARG A 20 -6.01 9.48 -9.09
C ARG A 20 -6.27 8.28 -8.19
N ALA A 21 -6.86 7.21 -8.72
CA ALA A 21 -7.08 5.97 -7.98
C ALA A 21 -5.76 5.30 -7.56
N LEU A 22 -4.78 5.21 -8.47
CA LEU A 22 -3.44 4.68 -8.20
C LEU A 22 -2.73 5.52 -7.11
N ASN A 23 -2.76 6.85 -7.22
CA ASN A 23 -2.19 7.74 -6.23
C ASN A 23 -2.86 7.62 -4.85
N LYS A 24 -4.19 7.42 -4.81
CA LYS A 24 -4.91 7.16 -3.55
C LYS A 24 -4.46 5.84 -2.94
N ALA A 25 -4.36 4.78 -3.74
CA ALA A 25 -3.89 3.47 -3.29
C ALA A 25 -2.46 3.54 -2.72
N ILE A 26 -1.53 4.24 -3.37
CA ILE A 26 -0.16 4.44 -2.86
C ILE A 26 -0.18 5.05 -1.45
N ARG A 27 -0.97 6.11 -1.23
CA ARG A 27 -1.07 6.77 0.09
C ARG A 27 -1.69 5.87 1.14
N GLU A 28 -2.69 5.08 0.78
CA GLU A 28 -3.30 4.10 1.69
C GLU A 28 -2.30 3.04 2.12
N LEU A 29 -1.47 2.54 1.18
CA LEU A 29 -0.41 1.58 1.49
C LEU A 29 0.68 2.17 2.39
N ASP A 30 1.08 3.42 2.16
CA ASP A 30 2.05 4.10 3.01
C ASP A 30 1.52 4.29 4.44
N ARG A 31 0.24 4.64 4.60
CA ARG A 31 -0.41 4.73 5.91
C ARG A 31 -0.44 3.38 6.62
N GLU A 32 -0.81 2.32 5.91
CA GLU A 32 -0.91 0.99 6.50
C GLU A 32 0.47 0.41 6.87
N LYS A 33 1.48 0.64 6.03
CA LYS A 33 2.88 0.35 6.35
C LYS A 33 3.31 1.05 7.64
N SER A 34 3.05 2.35 7.76
CA SER A 34 3.42 3.13 8.94
C SER A 34 2.75 2.61 10.22
N ARG A 35 1.46 2.22 10.15
CA ARG A 35 0.76 1.57 11.26
C ARG A 35 1.40 0.25 11.66
N MET A 36 1.76 -0.59 10.69
CA MET A 36 2.42 -1.87 10.93
C MET A 36 3.82 -1.69 11.53
N GLU A 37 4.59 -0.69 11.10
CA GLU A 37 5.91 -0.35 11.68
C GLU A 37 5.79 0.13 13.13
N MET A 38 4.76 0.91 13.46
CA MET A 38 4.49 1.28 14.85
C MET A 38 4.11 0.06 15.70
N GLN A 39 3.27 -0.83 15.16
CA GLN A 39 2.89 -2.06 15.85
C GLN A 39 4.10 -2.97 16.07
N GLU A 40 5.00 -3.07 15.09
CA GLU A 40 6.26 -3.81 15.21
C GLU A 40 7.07 -3.33 16.42
N LYS A 41 7.24 -2.01 16.58
CA LYS A 41 7.96 -1.41 17.71
C LYS A 41 7.30 -1.73 19.06
N LYS A 42 5.96 -1.67 19.13
CA LYS A 42 5.20 -2.02 20.34
C LYS A 42 5.39 -3.49 20.72
N VAL A 43 5.22 -4.39 19.76
CA VAL A 43 5.39 -5.85 19.96
C VAL A 43 6.81 -6.17 20.42
N ILE A 44 7.84 -5.51 19.87
CA ILE A 44 9.23 -5.68 20.33
C ILE A 44 9.38 -5.27 21.80
N ALA A 45 8.78 -4.16 22.22
CA ALA A 45 8.82 -3.71 23.60
C ALA A 45 8.09 -4.67 24.55
N GLU A 46 6.93 -5.18 24.14
CA GLU A 46 6.15 -6.17 24.88
C GLU A 46 6.90 -7.50 25.02
N ILE A 47 7.50 -8.01 23.94
CA ILE A 47 8.33 -9.22 23.97
C ILE A 47 9.46 -9.06 25.01
N LYS A 48 10.16 -7.93 25.01
CA LYS A 48 11.23 -7.65 25.98
C LYS A 48 10.71 -7.61 27.42
N LYS A 49 9.53 -7.04 27.65
CA LYS A 49 8.90 -6.98 28.97
C LYS A 49 8.51 -8.38 29.47
N MET A 50 7.85 -9.18 28.62
CA MET A 50 7.38 -10.52 28.97
C MET A 50 8.54 -11.50 29.18
N ALA A 51 9.62 -11.34 28.42
CA ALA A 51 10.86 -12.09 28.64
C ALA A 51 11.46 -11.82 30.03
N LYS A 52 11.47 -10.56 30.50
CA LYS A 52 11.93 -10.22 31.87
C LYS A 52 11.03 -10.81 32.96
N GLN A 53 9.74 -10.98 32.67
CA GLN A 53 8.77 -11.62 33.56
C GLN A 53 8.81 -13.15 33.48
N ASN A 54 9.75 -13.72 32.72
CA ASN A 54 9.93 -15.16 32.51
C ASN A 54 8.71 -15.87 31.89
N GLN A 55 7.83 -15.13 31.19
CA GLN A 55 6.65 -15.66 30.52
C GLN A 55 6.98 -16.13 29.09
N MET A 56 7.72 -17.23 28.98
CA MET A 56 8.34 -17.65 27.73
C MET A 56 7.34 -18.14 26.66
N ASP A 57 6.19 -18.68 27.05
CA ASP A 57 5.16 -19.11 26.10
C ASP A 57 4.52 -17.93 25.38
N SER A 58 4.24 -16.85 26.11
CA SER A 58 3.76 -15.58 25.55
C SER A 58 4.79 -14.98 24.58
N VAL A 59 6.08 -15.02 24.93
CA VAL A 59 7.18 -14.56 24.08
C VAL A 59 7.23 -15.34 22.76
N LYS A 60 7.07 -16.68 22.80
CA LYS A 60 7.05 -17.51 21.59
C LYS A 60 5.91 -17.14 20.63
N VAL A 61 4.72 -16.86 21.16
CA VAL A 61 3.56 -16.44 20.34
C VAL A 61 3.81 -15.07 19.72
N MET A 62 4.20 -14.09 20.53
CA MET A 62 4.47 -12.73 20.04
C MET A 62 5.64 -12.68 19.03
N ALA A 63 6.67 -13.51 19.20
CA ALA A 63 7.76 -13.60 18.26
C ALA A 63 7.30 -14.09 16.87
N LYS A 64 6.35 -15.03 16.81
CA LYS A 64 5.73 -15.46 15.54
C LYS A 64 4.97 -14.31 14.88
N ASP A 65 4.23 -13.53 15.67
CA ASP A 65 3.49 -12.36 15.18
C ASP A 65 4.40 -11.24 14.70
N LEU A 66 5.55 -11.04 15.34
CA LEU A 66 6.58 -10.10 14.89
C LEU A 66 7.10 -10.47 13.49
N VAL A 67 7.41 -11.75 13.27
CA VAL A 67 7.88 -12.23 11.95
C VAL A 67 6.80 -12.05 10.88
N ARG A 68 5.54 -12.33 11.21
CA ARG A 68 4.40 -12.09 10.29
C ARG A 68 4.27 -10.61 9.93
N THR A 69 4.33 -9.72 10.93
CA THR A 69 4.26 -8.26 10.76
C THR A 69 5.36 -7.77 9.80
N ARG A 70 6.61 -8.22 9.99
CA ARG A 70 7.72 -7.90 9.07
C ARG A 70 7.48 -8.38 7.64
N ARG A 71 6.92 -9.58 7.48
CA ARG A 71 6.58 -10.11 6.16
C ARG A 71 5.50 -9.26 5.47
N TYR A 72 4.50 -8.79 6.21
CA TYR A 72 3.48 -7.89 5.68
C TYR A 72 4.07 -6.54 5.29
N ILE A 73 4.93 -5.93 6.11
CA ILE A 73 5.64 -4.68 5.77
C ILE A 73 6.42 -4.85 4.45
N LYS A 74 7.17 -5.95 4.28
CA LYS A 74 7.87 -6.25 3.03
C LYS A 74 6.90 -6.39 1.85
N LYS A 75 5.77 -7.07 2.03
CA LYS A 75 4.73 -7.21 1.00
C LYS A 75 4.16 -5.86 0.58
N PHE A 76 3.93 -4.95 1.52
CA PHE A 76 3.47 -3.58 1.24
C PHE A 76 4.48 -2.78 0.41
N ILE A 77 5.78 -2.90 0.71
CA ILE A 77 6.84 -2.24 -0.06
C ILE A 77 6.84 -2.72 -1.52
N ILE A 78 6.76 -4.04 -1.74
CA ILE A 78 6.69 -4.62 -3.09
C ILE A 78 5.43 -4.15 -3.81
N MET A 79 4.28 -4.16 -3.13
CA MET A 79 3.01 -3.75 -3.72
C MET A 79 3.02 -2.27 -4.12
N LYS A 80 3.62 -1.39 -3.32
CA LYS A 80 3.84 0.01 -3.66
C LYS A 80 4.69 0.15 -4.92
N ALA A 81 5.81 -0.58 -5.01
CA ALA A 81 6.68 -0.56 -6.19
C ALA A 81 5.93 -1.00 -7.46
N ASN A 82 5.10 -2.05 -7.37
CA ASN A 82 4.29 -2.52 -8.50
C ASN A 82 3.27 -1.45 -8.95
N ILE A 83 2.57 -0.79 -8.02
CA ILE A 83 1.62 0.28 -8.35
C ILE A 83 2.33 1.49 -8.97
N GLN A 84 3.51 1.85 -8.45
CA GLN A 84 4.33 2.91 -9.03
C GLN A 84 4.76 2.56 -10.46
N ALA A 85 5.17 1.32 -10.73
CA ALA A 85 5.52 0.87 -12.09
C ALA A 85 4.32 0.97 -13.05
N VAL A 86 3.12 0.57 -12.60
CA VAL A 86 1.89 0.72 -13.40
C VAL A 86 1.56 2.19 -13.65
N SER A 87 1.70 3.04 -12.65
CA SER A 87 1.51 4.49 -12.78
C SER A 87 2.45 5.10 -13.82
N LEU A 88 3.74 4.71 -13.81
CA LEU A 88 4.71 5.18 -14.79
C LEU A 88 4.33 4.73 -16.20
N LYS A 89 3.93 3.46 -16.38
CA LYS A 89 3.48 2.94 -17.68
C LYS A 89 2.27 3.72 -18.23
N VAL A 90 1.30 4.03 -17.36
CA VAL A 90 0.13 4.86 -17.73
C VAL A 90 0.56 6.28 -18.14
N GLN A 91 1.52 6.87 -17.43
CA GLN A 91 2.07 8.19 -17.78
C GLN A 91 2.79 8.17 -19.13
N THR A 92 3.61 7.15 -19.40
CA THR A 92 4.31 6.99 -20.69
C THR A 92 3.33 6.84 -21.85
N LEU A 93 2.27 6.03 -21.70
CA LEU A 93 1.23 5.87 -22.73
C LEU A 93 0.55 7.22 -23.06
N LYS A 94 0.19 7.99 -22.04
CA LYS A 94 -0.39 9.33 -22.22
C LYS A 94 0.57 10.27 -22.96
N SER A 95 1.87 10.24 -22.64
CA SER A 95 2.87 11.06 -23.32
C SER A 95 3.07 10.63 -24.77
N GLN A 96 3.00 9.33 -25.07
CA GLN A 96 3.09 8.82 -26.43
C GLN A 96 1.88 9.26 -27.28
N ASP A 97 0.66 9.14 -26.75
CA ASP A 97 -0.56 9.61 -27.44
C ASP A 97 -0.53 11.11 -27.73
N ALA A 98 0.02 11.91 -26.80
CA ALA A 98 0.15 13.36 -26.96
C ALA A 98 1.27 13.79 -27.93
N MET A 99 2.26 12.93 -28.20
CA MET A 99 3.30 13.16 -29.21
C MET A 99 2.91 12.63 -30.60
N ALA A 100 1.93 11.72 -30.67
CA ALA A 100 1.42 11.15 -31.90
C ALA A 100 0.27 11.97 -32.53
N GLN A 101 -0.32 12.90 -31.76
CA GLN A 101 -1.20 13.97 -32.26
C GLN A 101 -0.40 15.20 -32.66
#